data_AF-A0A8J6TVW2-F1
#
_entry.id   AF-A0A8J6TVW2-F1
#
_cell.length_a   1.000
_cell.length_b   1.000
_cell.length_c   1.000
_cell.angle_alpha   90.00
_cell.angle_beta   90.00
_cell.angle_gamma   90.00
#
_symmetry.space_group_name_H-M   'P 1'
#
loop_
_entity.id
_entity.type
_entity.pdbx_description
1 polymer ?
#
loop_
_entity_poly.entity_id
_entity_poly.type
_entity_poly.pdbx_seq_one_letter_code
_entity_poly.pdbx_strand_id
1 'polypeptide(L)'
;MRTHAPTLVLLAAACLATPVQTAAQESRTEAIAREQEAKERTVHPYTPTRFELIAEQFEQGQWILSPNPRGFYPYFGSIYPGSGFTLGAGYRKYVGYESHIDVRGLYALSNSNLFEVAFTTPNRFGDRVDIGGSAGRRDARAIGYYGLGMRSSGARSNVDLVQTYVDGFVALHPRRWLEVRAGAAYENFDDRNSSRQPAIGTVHT
;
A
#
# COMPACT_ATOMS: atom_id res chain seq x y z
N MET A 1 -31.47 -14.61 93.49
CA MET A 1 -30.76 -15.40 92.44
C MET A 1 -30.37 -14.42 91.34
N ARG A 2 -29.09 -14.05 91.26
CA ARG A 2 -28.10 -14.52 90.25
C ARG A 2 -28.48 -14.09 88.81
N THR A 3 -27.68 -13.44 87.97
CA THR A 3 -26.37 -12.74 87.98
C THR A 3 -26.03 -12.45 86.50
N HIS A 4 -25.51 -11.25 86.16
CA HIS A 4 -24.62 -10.89 85.01
C HIS A 4 -25.15 -11.09 83.55
N ALA A 5 -24.91 -10.27 82.51
CA ALA A 5 -24.12 -9.05 82.29
C ALA A 5 -24.45 -8.51 80.87
N PRO A 6 -24.54 -7.18 80.64
CA PRO A 6 -24.41 -6.58 79.32
C PRO A 6 -23.06 -5.83 79.22
N THR A 7 -21.96 -6.56 79.16
CA THR A 7 -20.60 -5.96 79.14
C THR A 7 -19.70 -6.71 78.16
N LEU A 8 -20.11 -6.83 76.89
CA LEU A 8 -19.25 -7.46 75.88
C LEU A 8 -19.36 -6.90 74.46
N VAL A 9 -20.18 -5.87 74.23
CA VAL A 9 -20.31 -5.26 72.89
C VAL A 9 -19.55 -3.93 72.77
N LEU A 10 -19.18 -3.30 73.88
CA LEU A 10 -18.43 -2.03 73.87
C LEU A 10 -16.91 -2.19 73.76
N LEU A 11 -16.37 -3.42 73.84
CA LEU A 11 -14.92 -3.66 73.67
C LEU A 11 -14.50 -3.96 72.23
N ALA A 12 -15.44 -4.26 71.31
CA ALA A 12 -15.12 -4.58 69.92
C ALA A 12 -15.02 -3.34 69.01
N ALA A 13 -15.50 -2.18 69.45
CA ALA A 13 -15.49 -0.95 68.66
C ALA A 13 -14.24 -0.07 68.88
N ALA A 14 -13.37 -0.40 69.84
CA ALA A 14 -12.23 0.44 70.22
C ALA A 14 -10.91 0.09 69.53
N CYS A 15 -10.86 -0.97 68.70
CA CYS A 15 -9.60 -1.44 68.08
C CYS A 15 -9.37 -1.01 66.62
N LEU A 16 -10.23 -0.18 66.01
CA LEU A 16 -10.07 0.26 64.62
C LEU A 16 -9.62 1.72 64.45
N ALA A 17 -9.34 2.44 65.54
CA ALA A 17 -8.87 3.81 65.49
C ALA A 17 -7.40 3.90 65.93
N THR A 18 -6.49 3.29 65.17
CA THR A 18 -5.07 3.65 65.23
C THR A 18 -4.81 4.78 64.23
N PRO A 19 -4.60 6.04 64.66
CA PRO A 19 -4.18 7.13 63.79
C PRO A 19 -2.69 6.95 63.47
N VAL A 20 -2.38 5.98 62.63
CA VAL A 20 -1.00 5.70 62.22
C VAL A 20 -1.01 5.56 60.70
N GLN A 21 -0.62 6.63 60.01
CA GLN A 21 0.02 6.70 58.67
C GLN A 21 -0.37 7.88 57.77
N THR A 22 -1.12 8.88 58.23
CA THR A 22 -1.38 10.10 57.41
C THR A 22 -0.09 10.87 57.09
N ALA A 23 0.80 11.07 58.07
CA ALA A 23 2.06 11.79 57.85
C ALA A 23 3.05 11.08 56.89
N ALA A 24 2.97 9.75 56.77
CA ALA A 24 3.84 8.97 55.87
C ALA A 24 3.30 8.93 54.43
N GLN A 25 1.98 9.05 54.24
CA GLN A 25 1.37 9.22 52.93
C GLN A 25 1.57 10.65 52.41
N GLU A 26 1.42 11.67 53.28
CA GLU A 26 1.71 13.07 52.94
C GLU A 26 3.15 13.23 52.41
N SER A 27 4.13 12.60 53.07
CA SER A 27 5.53 12.64 52.64
C SER A 27 5.79 12.01 51.25
N ARG A 28 5.08 10.93 50.89
CA ARG A 28 5.20 10.31 49.57
C ARG A 28 4.51 11.14 48.49
N THR A 29 3.35 11.70 48.79
CA THR A 29 2.62 12.56 47.85
C THR A 29 3.38 13.86 47.58
N GLU A 30 3.97 14.47 48.61
CA GLU A 30 4.84 15.64 48.47
C GLU A 30 6.16 15.34 47.75
N ALA A 31 6.70 14.12 47.89
CA ALA A 31 7.87 13.69 47.13
C ALA A 31 7.54 13.53 45.64
N ILE A 32 6.39 12.92 45.32
CA ILE A 32 5.92 12.76 43.94
C ILE A 32 5.60 14.11 43.31
N ALA A 33 4.97 15.04 44.03
CA ALA A 33 4.68 16.39 43.55
C ALA A 33 5.97 17.17 43.23
N ARG A 34 7.00 17.09 44.09
CA ARG A 34 8.30 17.69 43.83
C ARG A 34 9.02 17.05 42.64
N GLU A 35 8.94 15.74 42.48
CA GLU A 35 9.49 15.05 41.31
C GLU A 35 8.74 15.40 40.01
N GLN A 36 7.43 15.60 40.08
CA GLN A 36 6.61 16.04 38.94
C GLN A 36 6.91 17.49 38.58
N GLU A 37 6.99 18.42 39.54
CA GLU A 37 7.41 19.80 39.28
C GLU A 37 8.84 19.88 38.72
N ALA A 38 9.75 19.02 39.21
CA ALA A 38 11.10 18.94 38.66
C ALA A 38 11.11 18.38 37.22
N LYS A 39 10.24 17.40 36.92
CA LYS A 39 10.07 16.87 35.55
C LYS A 39 9.43 17.91 34.64
N GLU A 40 8.38 18.61 35.07
CA GLU A 40 7.70 19.67 34.31
C GLU A 40 8.64 20.83 33.97
N ARG A 41 9.54 21.22 34.89
CA ARG A 41 10.57 22.24 34.63
C ARG A 41 11.64 21.80 33.62
N THR A 42 11.79 20.50 33.41
CA THR A 42 12.84 19.91 32.54
C THR A 42 12.28 19.30 31.26
N VAL A 43 10.95 19.19 31.14
CA VAL A 43 10.28 18.68 29.94
C VAL A 43 10.32 19.78 28.88
N HIS A 44 11.28 19.66 27.97
CA HIS A 44 11.25 20.39 26.72
C HIS A 44 10.13 19.83 25.82
N PRO A 45 9.45 20.69 25.04
CA PRO A 45 8.55 20.23 23.99
C PRO A 45 9.27 19.21 23.12
N TYR A 46 8.64 18.05 22.90
CA TYR A 46 9.19 17.01 22.04
C TYR A 46 9.42 17.58 20.64
N THR A 47 10.68 17.74 20.26
CA THR A 47 11.08 18.13 18.92
C THR A 47 11.62 16.89 18.22
N PRO A 48 10.89 16.35 17.23
CA PRO A 48 11.33 15.13 16.56
C PRO A 48 12.68 15.38 15.89
N THR A 49 13.60 14.44 16.11
CA THR A 49 14.92 14.49 15.49
C THR A 49 14.80 14.18 13.99
N ARG A 50 15.82 14.55 13.20
CA ARG A 50 15.83 14.23 11.75
C ARG A 50 15.69 12.73 11.48
N PHE A 51 16.23 11.88 12.37
CA PHE A 51 16.11 10.43 12.24
C PHE A 51 14.70 9.94 12.54
N GLU A 52 14.01 10.50 13.53
CA GLU A 52 12.61 10.19 13.83
C GLU A 52 11.69 10.61 12.68
N LEU A 53 11.93 11.77 12.06
CA LEU A 53 11.17 12.19 10.87
C LEU A 53 11.40 11.25 9.67
N ILE A 54 12.62 10.74 9.49
CA ILE A 54 12.93 9.76 8.43
C ILE A 54 12.27 8.40 8.75
N ALA A 55 12.34 7.96 10.01
CA ALA A 55 11.69 6.73 10.46
C ALA A 55 10.17 6.82 10.29
N GLU A 56 9.58 7.96 10.66
CA GLU A 56 8.16 8.25 10.48
C GLU A 56 7.77 8.26 9.00
N GLN A 57 8.57 8.85 8.11
CA GLN A 57 8.35 8.76 6.65
C GLN A 57 8.42 7.31 6.12
N PHE A 58 9.29 6.48 6.68
CA PHE A 58 9.43 5.07 6.31
C PHE A 58 8.21 4.26 6.78
N GLU A 59 7.81 4.42 8.05
CA GLU A 59 6.64 3.78 8.65
C GLU A 59 5.33 4.20 7.96
N GLN A 60 5.19 5.48 7.63
CA GLN A 60 4.01 6.00 6.93
C GLN A 60 3.98 5.62 5.44
N GLY A 61 5.00 4.93 4.94
CA GLY A 61 5.11 4.54 3.52
C GLY A 61 5.29 5.74 2.58
N GLN A 62 5.67 6.90 3.11
CA GLN A 62 5.98 8.09 2.31
C GLN A 62 7.38 8.03 1.69
N TRP A 63 8.20 7.07 2.13
CA TRP A 63 9.49 6.81 1.49
C TRP A 63 9.30 6.28 0.07
N ILE A 64 10.04 6.86 -0.87
CA ILE A 64 10.00 6.54 -2.30
C ILE A 64 10.31 5.05 -2.62
N LEU A 65 10.98 4.33 -1.72
CA LEU A 65 11.30 2.90 -1.89
C LEU A 65 10.46 1.98 -0.98
N SER A 66 9.41 2.49 -0.33
CA SER A 66 8.55 1.65 0.50
C SER A 66 7.82 0.61 -0.37
N PRO A 67 7.63 -0.65 0.10
CA PRO A 67 6.83 -1.64 -0.61
C PRO A 67 5.39 -1.20 -0.89
N ASN A 68 4.85 -0.32 -0.03
CA ASN A 68 3.51 0.26 -0.15
C ASN A 68 3.60 1.78 -0.20
N PRO A 69 4.05 2.35 -1.32
CA PRO A 69 4.25 3.79 -1.42
C PRO A 69 2.91 4.53 -1.28
N ARG A 70 2.91 5.58 -0.46
CA ARG A 70 1.82 6.55 -0.33
C ARG A 70 2.26 7.87 -0.97
N GLY A 71 1.82 8.10 -2.19
CA GLY A 71 2.20 9.27 -2.99
C GLY A 71 3.09 8.91 -4.16
N PHE A 72 4.05 9.79 -4.48
CA PHE A 72 4.97 9.61 -5.61
C PHE A 72 6.04 8.57 -5.30
N TYR A 73 6.30 7.68 -6.24
CA TYR A 73 7.37 6.69 -6.14
C TYR A 73 8.03 6.44 -7.51
N PRO A 74 9.35 6.20 -7.57
CA PRO A 74 10.02 5.74 -8.78
C PRO A 74 9.55 4.33 -9.12
N TYR A 75 9.29 4.09 -10.40
CA TYR A 75 8.87 2.78 -10.90
C TYR A 75 9.84 2.32 -11.98
N PHE A 76 10.38 1.12 -11.80
CA PHE A 76 11.34 0.51 -12.73
C PHE A 76 10.75 -0.80 -13.21
N GLY A 77 10.85 -1.06 -14.51
CA GLY A 77 10.29 -2.28 -15.08
C GLY A 77 10.68 -2.51 -16.53
N SER A 78 9.85 -3.26 -17.24
CA SER A 78 9.94 -3.46 -18.69
C SER A 78 8.54 -3.31 -19.28
N ILE A 79 8.38 -2.51 -20.33
CA ILE A 79 7.08 -2.33 -21.02
C ILE A 79 6.78 -3.55 -21.91
N TYR A 80 7.81 -4.13 -22.53
CA TYR A 80 7.75 -5.37 -23.31
C TYR A 80 8.98 -6.26 -23.04
N PRO A 81 8.90 -7.58 -23.22
CA PRO A 81 10.09 -8.42 -23.30
C PRO A 81 11.04 -7.90 -24.40
N GLY A 82 12.25 -7.49 -24.02
CA GLY A 82 13.23 -6.92 -24.95
C GLY A 82 13.21 -5.40 -25.11
N SER A 83 12.32 -4.65 -24.43
CA SER A 83 12.28 -3.18 -24.50
C SER A 83 13.46 -2.48 -23.81
N GLY A 84 14.32 -3.23 -23.11
CA GLY A 84 15.44 -2.71 -22.32
C GLY A 84 15.02 -2.17 -20.96
N PHE A 85 15.91 -1.41 -20.34
CA PHE A 85 15.64 -0.73 -19.06
C PHE A 85 14.60 0.38 -19.26
N THR A 86 13.55 0.36 -18.44
CA THR A 86 12.51 1.40 -18.43
C THR A 86 12.46 2.08 -17.08
N LEU A 87 12.41 3.42 -17.12
CA LEU A 87 12.36 4.28 -15.95
C LEU A 87 11.05 5.05 -15.96
N GLY A 88 10.41 5.10 -14.80
CA GLY A 88 9.12 5.72 -14.64
C GLY A 88 8.90 6.27 -13.25
N ALA A 89 7.72 6.84 -13.08
CA ALA A 89 7.21 7.25 -11.79
C ALA A 89 5.74 6.84 -11.69
N GLY A 90 5.32 6.52 -10.49
CA GLY A 90 3.94 6.28 -10.13
C GLY A 90 3.48 7.22 -9.03
N TYR A 91 2.18 7.37 -8.91
CA TYR A 91 1.51 8.06 -7.82
C TYR A 91 0.38 7.17 -7.31
N ARG A 92 0.50 6.72 -6.05
CA ARG A 92 -0.50 5.89 -5.39
C ARG A 92 -1.20 6.67 -4.28
N LYS A 93 -2.52 6.73 -4.34
CA LYS A 93 -3.37 7.35 -3.33
C LYS A 93 -4.34 6.33 -2.74
N TYR A 94 -4.30 6.17 -1.42
CA TYR A 94 -5.27 5.36 -0.69
C TYR A 94 -6.58 6.14 -0.50
N VAL A 95 -7.70 5.50 -0.82
CA VAL A 95 -9.06 6.01 -0.69
C VAL A 95 -9.80 5.08 0.27
N GLY A 96 -9.70 5.35 1.57
CA GLY A 96 -10.22 4.48 2.64
C GLY A 96 -9.12 3.60 3.25
N TYR A 97 -9.52 2.49 3.88
CA TYR A 97 -8.60 1.63 4.66
C TYR A 97 -7.53 0.96 3.79
N GLU A 98 -7.94 0.26 2.72
CA GLU A 98 -7.01 -0.53 1.90
C GLU A 98 -7.18 -0.31 0.39
N SER A 99 -8.23 0.41 0.00
CA SER A 99 -8.49 0.70 -1.40
C SER A 99 -7.58 1.82 -1.87
N HIS A 100 -7.04 1.69 -3.07
CA HIS A 100 -6.11 2.67 -3.61
C HIS A 100 -6.29 2.82 -5.11
N ILE A 101 -5.94 4.02 -5.58
CA ILE A 101 -5.82 4.36 -6.98
C ILE A 101 -4.34 4.56 -7.23
N ASP A 102 -3.84 3.95 -8.30
CA ASP A 102 -2.45 3.99 -8.71
C ASP A 102 -2.36 4.51 -10.14
N VAL A 103 -1.53 5.51 -10.37
CA VAL A 103 -1.28 6.08 -11.70
C VAL A 103 0.21 5.94 -11.97
N ARG A 104 0.58 5.22 -13.02
CA ARG A 104 1.98 4.95 -13.36
C ARG A 104 2.30 5.29 -14.81
N GLY A 105 3.48 5.87 -14.99
CA GLY A 105 4.05 6.21 -16.28
C GLY A 105 5.46 5.63 -16.41
N LEU A 106 5.77 4.98 -17.52
CA LEU A 106 7.11 4.49 -17.84
C LEU A 106 7.57 5.01 -19.18
N TYR A 107 8.87 5.29 -19.24
CA TYR A 107 9.59 5.67 -20.44
C TYR A 107 10.78 4.73 -20.63
N ALA A 108 10.87 4.10 -21.79
CA ALA A 108 12.00 3.26 -22.19
C ALA A 108 13.02 4.05 -23.00
N LEU A 109 14.30 3.69 -22.89
CA LEU A 109 15.34 4.25 -23.79
C LEU A 109 15.06 3.95 -25.28
N SER A 110 14.29 2.91 -25.57
CA SER A 110 13.77 2.55 -26.89
C SER A 110 12.63 3.45 -27.37
N ASN A 111 12.34 4.56 -26.69
CA ASN A 111 11.24 5.50 -27.00
C ASN A 111 9.85 4.84 -26.94
N SER A 112 9.71 3.81 -26.10
CA SER A 112 8.43 3.16 -25.77
C SER A 112 7.89 3.74 -24.48
N ASN A 113 6.57 3.95 -24.42
CA ASN A 113 5.91 4.61 -23.29
C ASN A 113 4.74 3.78 -22.79
N LEU A 114 4.55 3.76 -21.47
CA LEU A 114 3.38 3.17 -20.84
C LEU A 114 2.75 4.22 -19.93
N PHE A 115 1.44 4.38 -20.05
CA PHE A 115 0.64 5.11 -19.07
C PHE A 115 -0.50 4.20 -18.62
N GLU A 116 -0.68 4.04 -17.31
CA GLU A 116 -1.70 3.18 -16.74
C GLU A 116 -2.27 3.78 -15.46
N VAL A 117 -3.58 3.64 -15.31
CA VAL A 117 -4.33 3.94 -14.10
C VAL A 117 -4.98 2.66 -13.63
N ALA A 118 -4.71 2.26 -12.40
CA ALA A 118 -5.30 1.12 -11.75
C ALA A 118 -6.06 1.55 -10.50
N PHE A 119 -7.15 0.87 -10.19
CA PHE A 119 -7.80 0.97 -8.91
C PHE A 119 -7.95 -0.43 -8.34
N THR A 120 -7.68 -0.59 -7.06
CA THR A 120 -7.87 -1.87 -6.37
C THR A 120 -8.54 -1.59 -5.04
N THR A 121 -9.53 -2.40 -4.74
CA THR A 121 -10.40 -2.30 -3.58
C THR A 121 -10.47 -3.67 -2.93
N PRO A 122 -9.48 -4.01 -2.08
CA PRO A 122 -9.47 -5.28 -1.39
C PRO A 122 -10.47 -5.29 -0.22
N ASN A 123 -10.82 -6.49 0.23
CA ASN A 123 -11.52 -6.78 1.49
C ASN A 123 -12.88 -6.09 1.65
N ARG A 124 -13.64 -5.97 0.57
CA ARG A 124 -15.03 -5.52 0.64
C ARG A 124 -15.94 -6.65 1.10
N PHE A 125 -17.00 -6.27 1.81
CA PHE A 125 -18.01 -7.19 2.36
C PHE A 125 -17.44 -8.25 3.33
N GLY A 126 -16.64 -7.81 4.30
CA GLY A 126 -16.15 -8.67 5.39
C GLY A 126 -15.02 -9.60 4.96
N ASP A 127 -14.01 -9.05 4.27
CA ASP A 127 -12.77 -9.73 3.83
C ASP A 127 -13.01 -10.88 2.85
N ARG A 128 -14.05 -10.77 2.02
CA ARG A 128 -14.45 -11.83 1.09
C ARG A 128 -14.44 -11.42 -0.37
N VAL A 129 -14.41 -10.13 -0.67
CA VAL A 129 -14.54 -9.65 -2.05
C VAL A 129 -13.47 -8.61 -2.33
N ASP A 130 -12.68 -8.87 -3.36
CA ASP A 130 -11.76 -7.88 -3.92
C ASP A 130 -12.27 -7.45 -5.29
N ILE A 131 -12.20 -6.16 -5.55
CA ILE A 131 -12.59 -5.59 -6.84
C ILE A 131 -11.46 -4.72 -7.32
N GLY A 132 -11.11 -4.86 -8.59
CA GLY A 132 -10.13 -3.98 -9.20
C GLY A 132 -10.36 -3.82 -10.68
N GLY A 133 -9.60 -2.91 -11.24
CA GLY A 133 -9.54 -2.71 -12.67
C GLY A 133 -8.42 -1.77 -13.03
N SER A 134 -8.04 -1.81 -14.29
CA SER A 134 -7.01 -0.94 -14.81
C SER A 134 -7.35 -0.48 -16.22
N ALA A 135 -6.81 0.67 -16.60
CA ALA A 135 -6.90 1.21 -17.93
C ALA A 135 -5.56 1.82 -18.29
N GLY A 136 -5.09 1.56 -19.50
CA GLY A 136 -3.79 2.06 -19.90
C GLY A 136 -3.58 2.10 -21.39
N ARG A 137 -2.52 2.80 -21.76
CA ARG A 137 -2.00 2.90 -23.11
C ARG A 137 -0.52 2.54 -23.10
N ARG A 138 -0.15 1.62 -23.97
CA ARG A 138 1.22 1.18 -24.22
C ARG A 138 1.59 1.53 -25.65
N ASP A 139 2.62 2.31 -25.83
CA ASP A 139 3.27 2.58 -27.12
C ASP A 139 4.56 1.76 -27.12
N ALA A 140 4.55 0.65 -27.85
CA ALA A 140 5.70 -0.23 -28.01
C ALA A 140 6.31 0.03 -29.40
N ARG A 141 7.46 0.69 -29.42
CA ARG A 141 8.22 0.93 -30.64
C ARG A 141 9.31 -0.13 -30.78
N ALA A 142 9.45 -0.66 -31.98
CA ALA A 142 10.48 -1.61 -32.36
C ALA A 142 10.39 -3.00 -31.68
N ILE A 143 9.24 -3.66 -31.74
CA ILE A 143 9.22 -5.13 -31.59
C ILE A 143 9.92 -5.70 -32.82
N GLY A 144 11.07 -6.35 -32.62
CA GLY A 144 11.75 -7.09 -33.67
C GLY A 144 10.93 -8.31 -34.04
N TYR A 145 10.12 -8.22 -35.10
CA TYR A 145 9.45 -9.38 -35.65
C TYR A 145 10.46 -10.22 -36.44
N TYR A 146 10.83 -11.38 -35.90
CA TYR A 146 11.59 -12.39 -36.64
C TYR A 146 10.57 -13.31 -37.33
N GLY A 147 10.45 -13.19 -38.65
CA GLY A 147 9.55 -14.04 -39.43
C GLY A 147 9.82 -15.53 -39.19
N LEU A 148 8.75 -16.34 -39.07
CA LEU A 148 8.80 -17.78 -38.80
C LEU A 148 9.24 -18.63 -40.02
N GLY A 149 10.09 -18.11 -40.91
CA GLY A 149 10.45 -18.77 -42.18
C GLY A 149 11.95 -19.01 -42.35
N MET A 150 12.35 -20.25 -42.69
CA MET A 150 13.73 -20.63 -43.05
C MET A 150 14.31 -19.88 -44.27
N ARG A 151 13.52 -19.03 -44.94
CA ARG A 151 13.91 -18.27 -46.15
C ARG A 151 13.93 -16.75 -45.95
N SER A 152 13.65 -16.21 -44.77
CA SER A 152 13.71 -14.76 -44.57
C SER A 152 15.13 -14.32 -44.23
N SER A 153 15.84 -13.78 -45.22
CA SER A 153 17.11 -13.07 -45.02
C SER A 153 16.86 -11.78 -44.21
N GLY A 154 17.20 -11.79 -42.92
CA GLY A 154 17.64 -10.62 -42.13
C GLY A 154 16.78 -9.35 -42.11
N ALA A 155 15.54 -9.36 -42.60
CA ALA A 155 14.70 -8.16 -42.68
C ALA A 155 14.07 -7.89 -41.31
N ARG A 156 14.76 -7.10 -40.48
CA ARG A 156 14.23 -6.52 -39.25
C ARG A 156 13.14 -5.51 -39.62
N SER A 157 11.88 -5.95 -39.66
CA SER A 157 10.74 -5.05 -39.77
C SER A 157 10.37 -4.57 -38.37
N ASN A 158 10.54 -3.28 -38.10
CA ASN A 158 10.10 -2.67 -36.86
C ASN A 158 8.60 -2.38 -36.98
N VAL A 159 7.78 -3.04 -36.17
CA VAL A 159 6.36 -2.72 -36.04
C VAL A 159 6.18 -1.83 -34.81
N ASP A 160 5.52 -0.70 -35.01
CA ASP A 160 5.09 0.20 -33.94
C ASP A 160 3.67 -0.18 -33.54
N LEU A 161 3.53 -0.73 -32.33
CA LEU A 161 2.26 -1.19 -31.80
C LEU A 161 1.79 -0.24 -30.71
N VAL A 162 0.60 0.34 -30.90
CA VAL A 162 -0.08 1.09 -29.84
C VAL A 162 -1.22 0.24 -29.32
N GLN A 163 -1.14 -0.15 -28.05
CA GLN A 163 -2.19 -0.90 -27.38
C GLN A 163 -2.89 0.02 -26.38
N THR A 164 -4.22 0.11 -26.44
CA THR A 164 -5.05 0.70 -25.40
C THR A 164 -5.89 -0.40 -24.80
N TYR A 165 -5.88 -0.54 -23.47
CA TYR A 165 -6.60 -1.61 -22.79
C TYR A 165 -7.36 -1.09 -21.59
N VAL A 166 -8.43 -1.81 -21.26
CA VAL A 166 -9.23 -1.63 -20.05
C VAL A 166 -9.57 -3.01 -19.53
N ASP A 167 -9.28 -3.28 -18.27
CA ASP A 167 -9.60 -4.54 -17.61
C ASP A 167 -10.28 -4.30 -16.25
N GLY A 168 -11.01 -5.31 -15.82
CA GLY A 168 -11.65 -5.34 -14.52
C GLY A 168 -11.76 -6.77 -14.02
N PHE A 169 -11.69 -6.93 -12.69
CA PHE A 169 -11.84 -8.21 -12.04
C PHE A 169 -12.61 -8.10 -10.73
N VAL A 170 -13.16 -9.24 -10.34
CA VAL A 170 -13.74 -9.49 -9.03
C VAL A 170 -13.14 -10.80 -8.52
N ALA A 171 -12.57 -10.78 -7.31
CA ALA A 171 -12.12 -11.97 -6.61
C ALA A 171 -12.99 -12.22 -5.39
N LEU A 172 -13.33 -13.49 -5.18
CA LEU A 172 -14.09 -13.96 -4.04
C LEU A 172 -13.21 -14.88 -3.19
N HIS A 173 -13.28 -14.70 -1.88
CA HIS A 173 -12.60 -15.53 -0.90
C HIS A 173 -13.63 -16.27 -0.02
N PRO A 174 -14.27 -17.36 -0.51
CA PRO A 174 -15.24 -18.12 0.29
C PRO A 174 -14.62 -18.67 1.59
N ARG A 175 -13.32 -18.99 1.55
CA ARG A 175 -12.50 -19.45 2.67
C ARG A 175 -11.13 -18.80 2.57
N ARG A 176 -10.43 -18.63 3.70
CA ARG A 176 -9.08 -18.02 3.73
C ARG A 176 -8.01 -18.71 2.88
N TRP A 177 -8.25 -19.95 2.44
CA TRP A 177 -7.34 -20.75 1.62
C TRP A 177 -7.80 -20.85 0.15
N LEU A 178 -8.95 -20.29 -0.22
CA LEU A 178 -9.53 -20.39 -1.55
C LEU A 178 -9.86 -19.00 -2.09
N GLU A 179 -9.28 -18.66 -3.23
CA GLU A 179 -9.61 -17.48 -4.03
C GLU A 179 -10.22 -17.92 -5.37
N VAL A 180 -11.35 -17.31 -5.74
CA VAL A 180 -11.96 -17.46 -7.07
C VAL A 180 -12.02 -16.09 -7.71
N ARG A 181 -11.25 -15.88 -8.78
CA ARG A 181 -11.19 -14.62 -9.51
C ARG A 181 -11.81 -14.74 -10.88
N ALA A 182 -12.67 -13.79 -11.23
CA ALA A 182 -13.22 -13.63 -12.55
C ALA A 182 -12.89 -12.21 -13.05
N GLY A 183 -12.53 -12.08 -14.32
CA GLY A 183 -12.20 -10.79 -14.91
C GLY A 183 -12.48 -10.74 -16.40
N ALA A 184 -12.59 -9.53 -16.93
CA ALA A 184 -12.76 -9.25 -18.33
C ALA A 184 -11.80 -8.13 -18.73
N ALA A 185 -11.25 -8.23 -19.94
CA ALA A 185 -10.39 -7.22 -20.52
C ALA A 185 -10.86 -6.90 -21.93
N TYR A 186 -10.76 -5.62 -22.29
CA TYR A 186 -10.93 -5.11 -23.63
C TYR A 186 -9.61 -4.48 -24.07
N GLU A 187 -9.11 -4.88 -25.23
CA GLU A 187 -7.85 -4.40 -25.77
C GLU A 187 -8.08 -3.96 -27.21
N ASN A 188 -7.60 -2.75 -27.53
CA ASN A 188 -7.55 -2.23 -28.90
C ASN A 188 -6.09 -2.07 -29.32
N PHE A 189 -5.79 -2.51 -30.53
CA PHE A 189 -4.47 -2.42 -31.13
C PHE A 189 -4.54 -1.53 -32.36
N ASP A 190 -3.78 -0.44 -32.34
CA ASP A 190 -3.61 0.45 -33.49
C ASP A 190 -2.22 0.26 -34.09
N ASP A 191 -2.17 -0.14 -35.36
CA ASP A 191 -0.94 -0.22 -36.15
C ASP A 191 -0.64 1.15 -36.76
N ARG A 192 0.45 1.80 -36.32
CA ARG A 192 0.81 3.14 -36.81
C ARG A 192 1.51 3.19 -38.17
N ASN A 193 1.49 2.11 -38.95
CA ASN A 193 2.14 2.09 -40.26
C ASN A 193 1.44 1.18 -41.30
N SER A 194 0.18 1.46 -41.63
CA SER A 194 -0.56 0.76 -42.69
C SER A 194 -0.47 1.41 -44.08
N SER A 195 0.28 2.50 -44.25
CA SER A 195 0.52 3.10 -45.58
C SER A 195 1.83 2.60 -46.19
N ARG A 196 1.86 1.30 -46.56
CA ARG A 196 2.61 0.65 -47.68
C ARG A 196 2.91 -0.82 -47.35
N GLN A 197 1.88 -1.68 -47.41
CA GLN A 197 1.87 -2.96 -48.15
C GLN A 197 0.60 -3.77 -47.81
N PRO A 198 0.10 -4.58 -48.77
CA PRO A 198 -1.28 -5.06 -48.77
C PRO A 198 -1.51 -6.18 -47.76
N ALA A 199 -2.78 -6.34 -47.41
CA ALA A 199 -3.32 -7.38 -46.55
C ALA A 199 -2.74 -8.77 -46.88
N ILE A 200 -2.26 -9.46 -45.84
CA ILE A 200 -1.97 -10.90 -45.90
C ILE A 200 -3.32 -11.60 -45.97
N GLY A 201 -3.78 -11.84 -47.20
CA GLY A 201 -5.05 -12.49 -47.45
C GLY A 201 -5.40 -12.50 -48.93
N THR A 202 -4.62 -13.26 -49.73
CA THR A 202 -5.08 -14.12 -50.84
C THR A 202 -3.91 -14.45 -51.77
N VAL A 203 -3.22 -15.58 -51.53
CA VAL A 203 -2.65 -16.37 -52.63
C VAL A 203 -2.85 -17.85 -52.27
N HIS A 204 -4.03 -18.36 -52.61
CA HIS A 204 -4.23 -19.78 -52.86
C HIS A 204 -4.92 -19.91 -54.21
N THR A 205 -4.14 -20.10 -55.26
CA THR A 205 -4.49 -20.98 -56.39
C THR A 205 -3.19 -21.48 -57.01
#